data_AF-A0A662E0A4-F1
#
_entry.id   AF-A0A662E0A4-F1
#
_cell.length_a   1.000
_cell.length_b   1.000
_cell.length_c   1.000
_cell.angle_alpha   90.00
_cell.angle_beta   90.00
_cell.angle_gamma   90.00
#
_symmetry.space_group_name_H-M   'P 1'
#
loop_
_entity.id
_entity.type
_entity.pdbx_description
1 polymer ?
#
loop_
_entity_poly.entity_id
_entity_poly.type
_entity_poly.pdbx_seq_one_letter_code
_entity_poly.pdbx_strand_id
1 'polypeptide(L)'
;MSELYGHPYPSPELAAKHPFVTLGEQRLEESEMRARATSFRDEMDTRRSVRMFSPDPVPRDLIELAIETASTAPSGAHKQPWRFVATNNPDIKQQIRVAAEEEERVNYLDNRMNSEWQEALAPIGTDHHKEFLEVAPWIVVLFEQRYELLPDGRQRRNY
;
A
#
# COMPACT_ATOMS: atom_id res chain seq x y z
N MET A 1 -9.77 -9.69 -30.80
CA MET A 1 -9.56 -10.66 -29.71
C MET A 1 -8.36 -11.50 -30.07
N SER A 2 -7.43 -11.72 -29.15
CA SER A 2 -6.27 -12.59 -29.37
C SER A 2 -6.76 -13.97 -29.85
N GLU A 3 -6.17 -14.49 -30.94
CA GLU A 3 -6.48 -15.82 -31.49
C GLU A 3 -6.24 -16.96 -30.48
N LEU A 4 -5.61 -16.66 -29.34
CA LEU A 4 -5.28 -17.61 -28.27
C LEU A 4 -6.42 -17.78 -27.24
N TYR A 5 -7.36 -16.83 -27.15
CA TYR A 5 -8.47 -16.92 -26.18
C TYR A 5 -9.71 -17.53 -26.85
N GLY A 6 -9.85 -18.86 -26.71
CA GLY A 6 -10.90 -19.64 -27.37
C GLY A 6 -12.32 -19.48 -26.80
N HIS A 7 -12.54 -18.57 -25.85
CA HIS A 7 -13.84 -18.35 -25.24
C HIS A 7 -14.38 -16.96 -25.62
N PRO A 8 -15.59 -16.85 -26.17
CA PRO A 8 -16.18 -15.55 -26.45
C PRO A 8 -16.55 -14.86 -25.13
N TYR A 9 -15.78 -13.84 -24.74
CA TYR A 9 -16.06 -13.01 -23.57
C TYR A 9 -15.77 -11.53 -23.84
N PRO A 10 -16.63 -10.61 -23.38
CA PRO A 10 -17.98 -10.84 -22.83
C PRO A 10 -18.97 -11.27 -23.94
N SER A 11 -20.23 -11.55 -23.58
CA SER A 11 -21.28 -11.78 -24.58
C SER A 11 -21.45 -10.55 -25.49
N PRO A 12 -21.90 -10.71 -26.75
CA PRO A 12 -22.13 -9.57 -27.65
C PRO A 12 -23.08 -8.51 -27.07
N GLU A 13 -24.13 -8.95 -26.36
CA GLU A 13 -25.07 -8.05 -25.67
C GLU A 13 -24.39 -7.22 -24.57
N LEU A 14 -23.52 -7.85 -23.77
CA LEU A 14 -22.75 -7.16 -22.74
C LEU A 14 -21.70 -6.23 -23.35
N ALA A 15 -21.01 -6.64 -24.42
CA ALA A 15 -20.05 -5.80 -25.14
C ALA A 15 -20.73 -4.56 -25.73
N ALA A 16 -21.97 -4.68 -26.21
CA ALA A 16 -22.74 -3.55 -26.73
C ALA A 16 -23.14 -2.55 -25.62
N LYS A 17 -23.45 -3.06 -24.42
CA LYS A 17 -23.83 -2.22 -23.26
C LYS A 17 -22.64 -1.62 -22.51
N HIS A 18 -21.54 -2.36 -22.43
CA HIS A 18 -20.31 -2.02 -21.72
C HIS A 18 -19.15 -2.32 -22.66
N PRO A 19 -18.70 -1.35 -23.48
CA PRO A 19 -17.70 -1.60 -24.51
C PRO A 19 -16.34 -1.91 -23.90
N PHE A 20 -15.64 -2.89 -24.50
CA PHE A 20 -14.30 -3.31 -24.11
C PHE A 20 -13.28 -2.76 -25.11
N VAL A 21 -12.09 -2.42 -24.62
CA VAL A 21 -10.93 -2.09 -25.46
C VAL A 21 -10.00 -3.29 -25.53
N THR A 22 -9.36 -3.47 -26.69
CA THR A 22 -8.34 -4.53 -26.82
C THR A 22 -7.10 -4.10 -26.05
N LEU A 23 -6.60 -4.99 -25.17
CA LEU A 23 -5.32 -4.78 -24.50
C LEU A 23 -4.19 -4.91 -25.53
N GLY A 24 -3.40 -3.86 -25.70
CA GLY A 24 -2.19 -3.90 -26.52
C GLY A 24 -1.05 -4.55 -25.73
N GLU A 25 -0.96 -5.87 -25.77
CA GLU A 25 0.16 -6.60 -25.16
C GLU A 25 1.38 -6.63 -26.08
N GLN A 26 2.56 -6.31 -25.54
CA GLN A 26 3.83 -6.53 -26.21
C GLN A 26 4.49 -7.76 -25.60
N ARG A 27 4.48 -8.88 -26.32
CA ARG A 27 5.19 -10.08 -25.92
C ARG A 27 6.69 -9.88 -26.11
N LEU A 28 7.46 -10.14 -25.05
CA LEU A 28 8.93 -10.11 -25.07
C LEU A 28 9.49 -11.53 -25.33
N GLU A 29 10.73 -11.60 -25.77
CA GLU A 29 11.48 -12.86 -25.87
C GLU A 29 11.70 -13.47 -24.47
N GLU A 30 11.68 -14.79 -24.36
CA GLU A 30 11.76 -15.48 -23.06
C GLU A 30 13.05 -15.15 -22.29
N SER A 31 14.16 -14.97 -23.00
CA SER A 31 15.44 -14.57 -22.41
C SER A 31 15.36 -13.17 -21.78
N GLU A 32 14.69 -12.23 -22.45
CA GLU A 32 14.48 -10.88 -21.94
C GLU A 32 13.49 -10.88 -20.76
N MET A 33 12.39 -11.65 -20.85
CA MET A 33 11.45 -11.82 -19.74
C MET A 33 12.17 -12.32 -18.48
N ARG A 34 13.04 -13.34 -18.64
CA ARG A 34 13.83 -13.91 -17.54
C ARG A 34 14.84 -12.92 -16.98
N ALA A 35 15.50 -12.13 -17.82
CA ALA A 35 16.43 -11.11 -17.39
C ALA A 35 15.75 -10.03 -16.55
N ARG A 36 14.61 -9.49 -17.02
CA ARG A 36 13.82 -8.49 -16.30
C ARG A 36 13.29 -9.02 -14.96
N ALA A 37 12.76 -10.24 -14.95
CA ALA A 37 12.24 -10.86 -13.73
C ALA A 37 13.34 -11.08 -12.68
N THR A 38 14.51 -11.54 -13.11
CA THR A 38 15.69 -11.71 -12.22
C THR A 38 16.12 -10.37 -11.65
N SER A 39 16.28 -9.34 -12.50
CA SER A 39 16.70 -8.01 -12.07
C SER A 39 15.71 -7.41 -11.06
N PHE A 40 14.41 -7.49 -11.33
CA PHE A 40 13.40 -6.95 -10.43
C PHE A 40 13.36 -7.70 -9.10
N ARG A 41 13.47 -9.04 -9.12
CA ARG A 41 13.57 -9.84 -7.89
C ARG A 41 14.77 -9.40 -7.05
N ASP A 42 15.94 -9.27 -7.68
CA ASP A 42 17.18 -8.94 -6.99
C ASP A 42 17.12 -7.52 -6.40
N GLU A 43 16.53 -6.56 -7.13
CA GLU A 43 16.25 -5.21 -6.62
C GLU A 43 15.32 -5.24 -5.40
N MET A 44 14.21 -5.98 -5.48
CA MET A 44 13.24 -6.09 -4.39
C MET A 44 13.79 -6.82 -3.16
N ASP A 45 14.76 -7.72 -3.33
CA ASP A 45 15.44 -8.44 -2.24
C ASP A 45 16.36 -7.51 -1.43
N THR A 46 16.84 -6.41 -2.03
CA THR A 46 17.62 -5.40 -1.30
C THR A 46 16.77 -4.61 -0.29
N ARG A 47 15.44 -4.58 -0.46
CA ARG A 47 14.53 -3.79 0.38
C ARG A 47 14.48 -4.35 1.80
N ARG A 48 14.80 -3.49 2.78
CA ARG A 48 14.65 -3.79 4.21
C ARG A 48 13.67 -2.82 4.86
N SER A 49 12.98 -3.28 5.90
CA SER A 49 12.22 -2.38 6.77
C SER A 49 13.20 -1.61 7.66
N VAL A 50 13.32 -0.30 7.43
CA VAL A 50 14.22 0.60 8.15
C VAL A 50 13.44 1.36 9.22
N ARG A 51 14.06 1.53 10.41
CA ARG A 51 13.49 2.27 11.55
C ARG A 51 14.34 3.47 11.97
N MET A 52 15.43 3.73 11.26
CA MET A 52 16.35 4.83 11.51
C MET A 52 16.39 5.69 10.24
N PHE A 53 15.78 6.86 10.30
CA PHE A 53 15.61 7.74 9.14
C PHE A 53 16.53 8.96 9.24
N SER A 54 16.93 9.50 8.08
CA SER A 54 17.50 10.85 8.00
C SER A 54 16.38 11.89 8.06
N PRO A 55 16.60 13.08 8.68
CA PRO A 55 15.68 14.21 8.59
C PRO A 55 15.75 14.93 7.23
N ASP A 56 16.63 14.51 6.31
CA ASP A 56 16.80 15.16 5.01
C ASP A 56 15.46 15.24 4.26
N PRO A 57 15.13 16.41 3.68
CA PRO A 57 13.85 16.59 3.02
C PRO A 57 13.74 15.72 1.77
N VAL A 58 12.56 15.10 1.59
CA VAL A 58 12.20 14.38 0.36
C VAL A 58 11.22 15.24 -0.44
N PRO A 59 11.48 15.48 -1.74
CA PRO A 59 10.56 16.18 -2.63
C PRO A 59 9.16 15.57 -2.63
N ARG A 60 8.14 16.43 -2.63
CA ARG A 60 6.73 16.02 -2.53
C ARG A 60 6.28 15.17 -3.72
N ASP A 61 6.73 15.52 -4.92
CA ASP A 61 6.43 14.82 -6.17
C ASP A 61 6.87 13.35 -6.14
N LEU A 62 7.99 13.04 -5.47
CA LEU A 62 8.43 11.65 -5.29
C LEU A 62 7.47 10.85 -4.39
N ILE A 63 6.90 11.49 -3.36
CA ILE A 63 5.87 10.86 -2.52
C ILE A 63 4.57 10.66 -3.31
N GLU A 64 4.18 11.64 -4.12
CA GLU A 64 3.00 11.56 -5.00
C GLU A 64 3.16 10.42 -6.02
N LEU A 65 4.31 10.31 -6.70
CA LEU A 65 4.60 9.23 -7.65
C LEU A 65 4.56 7.84 -6.99
N ALA A 66 5.06 7.72 -5.75
CA ALA A 66 4.99 6.46 -5.01
C ALA A 66 3.52 6.08 -4.70
N ILE A 67 2.70 7.05 -4.31
CA ILE A 67 1.26 6.85 -4.06
C ILE A 67 0.50 6.53 -5.35
N GLU A 68 0.77 7.24 -6.44
CA GLU A 68 0.18 6.98 -7.76
C GLU A 68 0.51 5.56 -8.24
N THR A 69 1.76 5.13 -8.06
CA THR A 69 2.21 3.76 -8.35
C THR A 69 1.45 2.74 -7.49
N ALA A 70 1.29 2.99 -6.18
CA ALA A 70 0.50 2.12 -5.31
C ALA A 70 -0.98 2.05 -5.74
N SER A 71 -1.53 3.15 -6.25
CA SER A 71 -2.93 3.23 -6.71
C SER A 71 -3.19 2.49 -8.03
N THR A 72 -2.16 1.95 -8.71
CA THR A 72 -2.37 1.06 -9.86
C THR A 72 -2.70 -0.37 -9.46
N ALA A 73 -2.74 -0.68 -8.16
CA ALA A 73 -3.14 -1.99 -7.67
C ALA A 73 -4.55 -2.38 -8.17
N PRO A 74 -4.81 -3.67 -8.41
CA PRO A 74 -6.17 -4.11 -8.71
C PRO A 74 -7.07 -3.93 -7.48
N SER A 75 -8.34 -3.68 -7.72
CA SER A 75 -9.37 -3.65 -6.67
C SER A 75 -10.62 -4.33 -7.21
N GLY A 76 -11.38 -4.99 -6.32
CA GLY A 76 -12.67 -5.56 -6.72
C GLY A 76 -13.52 -4.50 -7.42
N ALA A 77 -14.28 -4.89 -8.43
CA ALA A 77 -15.11 -4.01 -9.28
C ALA A 77 -14.55 -2.58 -9.51
N HIS A 78 -13.23 -2.46 -9.64
CA HIS A 78 -12.46 -1.22 -9.83
C HIS A 78 -12.79 -0.08 -8.83
N LYS A 79 -12.98 -0.41 -7.55
CA LYS A 79 -13.38 0.55 -6.51
C LYS A 79 -12.29 1.49 -6.02
N GLN A 80 -11.04 1.04 -6.06
CA GLN A 80 -9.88 1.74 -5.50
C GLN A 80 -10.14 2.23 -4.06
N PRO A 81 -10.52 1.31 -3.13
CA PRO A 81 -11.05 1.67 -1.82
C PRO A 81 -9.95 2.02 -0.80
N TRP A 82 -9.01 2.87 -1.20
CA TRP A 82 -7.88 3.30 -0.39
C TRP A 82 -7.81 4.81 -0.32
N ARG A 83 -7.37 5.30 0.84
CA ARG A 83 -7.01 6.70 1.03
C ARG A 83 -5.60 6.77 1.59
N PHE A 84 -4.69 7.32 0.80
CA PHE A 84 -3.35 7.68 1.25
C PHE A 84 -3.40 9.11 1.82
N VAL A 85 -2.92 9.28 3.04
CA VAL A 85 -2.74 10.58 3.69
C VAL A 85 -1.26 10.76 3.97
N ALA A 86 -0.62 11.67 3.24
CA ALA A 86 0.78 12.01 3.43
C ALA A 86 0.90 13.34 4.19
N THR A 87 1.78 13.40 5.20
CA THR A 87 2.06 14.61 5.96
C THR A 87 3.54 14.78 6.24
N ASN A 88 4.04 16.00 6.05
CA ASN A 88 5.33 16.46 6.52
C ASN A 88 5.20 17.53 7.63
N ASN A 89 3.98 17.78 8.12
CA ASN A 89 3.72 18.78 9.16
C ASN A 89 4.27 18.28 10.51
N PRO A 90 5.19 19.00 11.16
CA PRO A 90 5.83 18.56 12.40
C PRO A 90 4.83 18.37 13.56
N ASP A 91 3.84 19.26 13.70
CA ASP A 91 2.85 19.18 14.78
C ASP A 91 1.96 17.95 14.63
N ILE A 92 1.55 17.63 13.40
CA ILE A 92 0.75 16.43 13.11
C ILE A 92 1.58 15.17 13.37
N LYS A 93 2.84 15.14 12.94
CA LYS A 93 3.74 14.01 13.16
C LYS A 93 4.00 13.77 14.64
N GLN A 94 4.19 14.82 15.42
CA GLN A 94 4.34 14.73 16.88
C GLN A 94 3.07 14.15 17.53
N GLN A 95 1.89 14.60 17.14
CA GLN A 95 0.62 14.04 17.64
C GLN A 95 0.48 12.55 17.32
N ILE A 96 0.87 12.14 16.10
CA ILE A 96 0.89 10.72 15.70
C ILE A 96 1.83 9.92 16.60
N ARG A 97 3.04 10.42 16.87
CA ARG A 97 4.01 9.75 17.74
C ARG A 97 3.47 9.56 19.15
N VAL A 98 2.97 10.63 19.78
CA VAL A 98 2.44 10.57 21.15
C VAL A 98 1.30 9.56 21.26
N ALA A 99 0.38 9.55 20.27
CA ALA A 99 -0.71 8.58 20.24
C ALA A 99 -0.20 7.13 20.06
N ALA A 100 0.81 6.92 19.21
CA ALA A 100 1.40 5.60 18.98
C ALA A 100 2.15 5.06 20.22
N GLU A 101 2.92 5.91 20.90
CA GLU A 101 3.67 5.52 22.10
C GLU A 101 2.72 5.19 23.27
N GLU A 102 1.61 5.92 23.42
CA GLU A 102 0.59 5.61 24.45
C GLU A 102 -0.11 4.27 24.18
N GLU A 103 -0.48 3.99 22.93
CA GLU A 103 -1.07 2.70 22.54
C GLU A 103 -0.08 1.54 22.77
N GLU A 104 1.21 1.71 22.48
CA GLU A 104 2.21 0.69 22.81
C GLU A 104 2.35 0.51 24.32
N ARG A 105 2.37 1.58 25.11
CA ARG A 105 2.40 1.51 26.59
C ARG A 105 1.22 0.71 27.13
N VAL A 106 0.01 0.96 26.62
CA VAL A 106 -1.20 0.19 26.97
C VAL A 106 -1.05 -1.27 26.57
N ASN A 107 -0.59 -1.56 25.35
CA ASN A 107 -0.40 -2.95 24.89
C ASN A 107 0.63 -3.74 25.72
N TYR A 108 1.70 -3.08 26.16
CA TYR A 108 2.70 -3.66 27.08
C TYR A 108 2.14 -3.89 28.49
N LEU A 109 1.35 -2.95 29.03
CA LEU A 109 0.82 -3.04 30.40
C LEU A 109 -0.40 -3.97 30.52
N ASP A 110 -1.26 -4.00 29.50
CA ASP A 110 -2.47 -4.82 29.47
C ASP A 110 -2.21 -6.27 29.01
N ASN A 111 -0.94 -6.65 28.88
CA ASN A 111 -0.48 -8.02 28.63
C ASN A 111 -1.11 -8.68 27.38
N ARG A 112 -1.50 -7.88 26.38
CA ARG A 112 -2.00 -8.37 25.08
C ARG A 112 -0.90 -9.00 24.23
N MET A 113 0.36 -8.73 24.59
CA MET A 113 1.55 -9.36 24.05
C MET A 113 1.87 -10.62 24.86
N ASN A 114 1.32 -11.77 24.46
CA ASN A 114 1.71 -13.04 25.05
C ASN A 114 3.23 -13.27 24.87
N SER A 115 3.84 -14.18 25.66
CA SER A 115 5.28 -14.46 25.61
C SER A 115 5.77 -14.84 24.20
N GLU A 116 4.92 -15.54 23.44
CA GLU A 116 5.17 -15.94 22.06
C GLU A 116 5.36 -14.73 21.13
N TRP A 117 4.54 -13.67 21.29
CA TRP A 117 4.67 -12.46 20.48
C TRP A 117 5.92 -11.66 20.85
N GLN A 118 6.30 -11.63 22.14
CA GLN A 118 7.55 -11.00 22.58
C GLN A 118 8.79 -11.70 22.02
N GLU A 119 8.80 -13.04 22.01
CA GLU A 119 9.87 -13.83 21.40
C GLU A 119 9.97 -13.60 19.89
N ALA A 120 8.83 -13.47 19.19
CA ALA A 120 8.80 -13.19 17.76
C ALA A 120 9.34 -11.78 17.41
N LEU A 121 9.17 -10.80 18.30
CA LEU A 121 9.67 -9.43 18.11
C LEU A 121 11.12 -9.24 18.54
N ALA A 122 11.64 -10.08 19.45
CA ALA A 122 13.00 -9.94 19.98
C ALA A 122 14.09 -9.83 18.89
N PRO A 123 14.06 -10.61 17.78
CA PRO A 123 15.03 -10.47 16.69
C PRO A 123 14.94 -9.15 15.92
N ILE A 124 13.81 -8.45 16.01
CA ILE A 124 13.55 -7.19 15.32
C ILE A 124 14.11 -6.00 16.13
N GLY A 125 14.32 -6.17 17.44
CA GLY A 125 14.92 -5.16 18.31
C GLY A 125 14.06 -3.90 18.44
N THR A 126 12.74 -4.04 18.40
CA THR A 126 11.81 -2.91 18.57
C THR A 126 11.46 -2.69 20.03
N ASP A 127 11.53 -1.44 20.47
CA ASP A 127 11.00 -1.00 21.76
C ASP A 127 9.85 0.01 21.56
N HIS A 128 9.46 0.66 22.66
CA HIS A 128 8.38 1.64 22.72
C HIS A 128 8.76 3.00 22.12
N HIS A 129 10.03 3.26 21.82
CA HIS A 129 10.44 4.56 21.28
C HIS A 129 10.10 4.63 19.79
N LYS A 130 9.29 5.63 19.40
CA LYS A 130 8.87 5.84 18.00
C LYS A 130 9.41 7.15 17.44
N GLU A 131 10.62 7.54 17.83
CA GLU A 131 11.27 8.79 17.42
C GLU A 131 11.32 8.97 15.89
N PHE A 132 11.40 7.88 15.13
CA PHE A 132 11.37 7.92 13.67
C PHE A 132 10.11 8.57 13.09
N LEU A 133 8.99 8.59 13.81
CA LEU A 133 7.76 9.28 13.38
C LEU A 133 7.94 10.80 13.32
N GLU A 134 8.81 11.37 14.15
CA GLU A 134 9.16 12.79 14.07
C GLU A 134 10.35 13.04 13.13
N VAL A 135 11.32 12.12 13.09
CA VAL A 135 12.53 12.29 12.26
C VAL A 135 12.24 12.12 10.77
N ALA A 136 11.46 11.11 10.37
CA ALA A 136 11.21 10.83 8.96
C ALA A 136 10.54 12.03 8.27
N PRO A 137 11.00 12.49 7.09
CA PRO A 137 10.52 13.72 6.47
C PRO A 137 9.03 13.66 6.08
N TRP A 138 8.51 12.47 5.83
CA TRP A 138 7.10 12.22 5.53
C TRP A 138 6.57 11.02 6.32
N ILE A 139 5.33 11.11 6.78
CA ILE A 139 4.51 9.96 7.17
C ILE A 139 3.43 9.79 6.10
N VAL A 140 3.32 8.57 5.56
CA VAL A 140 2.21 8.18 4.67
C VAL A 140 1.36 7.15 5.40
N VAL A 141 0.10 7.50 5.66
CA VAL A 141 -0.88 6.60 6.28
C VAL A 141 -1.86 6.11 5.22
N LEU A 142 -1.98 4.79 5.09
CA LEU A 142 -2.94 4.14 4.22
C LEU A 142 -4.18 3.73 5.02
N PHE A 143 -5.34 4.22 4.61
CA PHE A 143 -6.63 3.83 5.14
C PHE A 143 -7.40 2.98 4.13
N GLU A 144 -7.97 1.87 4.61
CA GLU A 144 -9.00 1.13 3.89
C GLU A 144 -10.34 1.87 3.99
N GLN A 145 -11.00 2.06 2.86
CA GLN A 145 -12.38 2.56 2.81
C GLN A 145 -13.35 1.38 2.78
N ARG A 146 -13.83 0.93 3.94
CA ARG A 146 -14.75 -0.23 4.05
C ARG A 146 -16.10 -0.01 3.36
N TYR A 147 -16.53 1.23 3.21
CA TYR A 147 -17.76 1.62 2.54
C TYR A 147 -17.65 3.01 1.92
N GLU A 148 -18.47 3.24 0.90
CA GLU A 148 -18.73 4.55 0.30
C GLU A 148 -20.07 5.08 0.83
N LEU A 149 -20.16 6.39 1.05
CA LEU A 149 -21.42 7.08 1.29
C LEU A 149 -21.97 7.57 -0.06
N LEU A 150 -23.19 7.13 -0.39
CA LEU A 150 -23.91 7.60 -1.57
C LEU A 150 -24.53 8.98 -1.31
N PRO A 151 -24.87 9.76 -2.37
CA PRO A 151 -25.48 11.08 -2.21
C PRO A 151 -26.79 11.09 -1.40
N ASP A 152 -27.48 9.96 -1.30
CA ASP A 152 -28.72 9.77 -0.53
C ASP A 152 -28.48 9.29 0.92
N GLY A 153 -27.22 9.25 1.37
CA GLY A 153 -26.82 8.85 2.71
C GLY A 153 -26.72 7.33 2.91
N ARG A 154 -27.08 6.50 1.92
CA ARG A 154 -26.89 5.05 2.03
C ARG A 154 -25.43 4.66 1.94
N GLN A 155 -25.06 3.60 2.65
CA GLN A 155 -23.73 3.02 2.58
C GLN A 155 -23.68 1.92 1.51
N ARG A 156 -22.62 1.94 0.70
CA ARG A 156 -22.27 0.85 -0.21
C ARG A 156 -20.94 0.25 0.24
N ARG A 157 -20.95 -1.04 0.59
CA ARG A 157 -19.73 -1.74 1.03
C ARG A 157 -18.73 -1.83 -0.12
N ASN A 158 -17.47 -1.58 0.19
CA ASN A 158 -16.35 -1.96 -0.65
C ASN A 158 -16.00 -3.41 -0.27
N TYR A 159 -16.01 -4.28 -1.27
CA TYR A 159 -15.79 -5.73 -1.14
C TYR A 159 -14.32 -6.06 -0.84
#